data_AF-A0A3S0UWQ5-F1
#
_entry.id   AF-A0A3S0UWQ5-F1
#
_cell.length_a   1.000
_cell.length_b   1.000
_cell.length_c   1.000
_cell.angle_alpha   90.00
_cell.angle_beta   90.00
_cell.angle_gamma   90.00
#
_symmetry.space_group_name_H-M   'P 1'
#
loop_
_entity.id
_entity.type
_entity.pdbx_description
1 polymer ?
#
loop_
_entity_poly.entity_id
_entity_poly.type
_entity_poly.pdbx_seq_one_letter_code
_entity_poly.pdbx_strand_id
1 'polypeptide(L)'
;MQFLFAYPDPVKKAKYTQDLNSYLQKNSHNISAREYANDYMETADKEKYGRYLKEKDFRMSEFPKDLDYIEAKIKTITMVFTNDISIVGKKGTFEKNVKLENQQDGTTKAEIISTVKMVR
;
A
#
# COMPACT_ATOMS: atom_id res chain seq x y z
N MET A 1 8.66 3.94 7.97
CA MET A 1 7.30 4.28 7.47
C MET A 1 6.65 5.49 8.17
N GLN A 2 7.13 5.97 9.34
CA GLN A 2 6.48 7.08 10.08
C GLN A 2 6.42 8.42 9.33
N PHE A 3 7.37 8.69 8.42
CA PHE A 3 7.41 9.93 7.63
C PHE A 3 6.13 10.16 6.80
N LEU A 4 5.67 9.14 6.05
CA LEU A 4 4.46 9.28 5.23
C LEU A 4 3.19 9.38 6.08
N PHE A 5 3.16 8.78 7.28
CA PHE A 5 2.03 8.90 8.19
C PHE A 5 1.83 10.33 8.70
N ALA A 6 2.92 11.05 8.95
CA ALA A 6 2.93 12.44 9.44
C ALA A 6 3.01 13.50 8.32
N TYR A 7 2.94 13.09 7.05
CA TYR A 7 3.06 14.04 5.93
C TYR A 7 1.82 14.95 5.86
N PRO A 8 2.00 16.29 5.83
CA PRO A 8 0.91 17.24 6.08
C PRO A 8 -0.09 17.38 4.95
N ASP A 9 0.32 17.19 3.69
CA ASP A 9 -0.56 17.27 2.53
C ASP A 9 -1.20 15.88 2.27
N PRO A 10 -2.53 15.74 2.38
CA PRO A 10 -3.22 14.46 2.26
C PRO A 10 -3.16 13.87 0.83
N VAL A 11 -3.11 14.72 -0.20
CA VAL A 11 -3.04 14.29 -1.60
C VAL A 11 -1.66 13.74 -1.91
N LYS A 12 -0.61 14.48 -1.54
CA LYS A 12 0.78 14.01 -1.69
C LYS A 12 1.06 12.79 -0.83
N LYS A 13 0.50 12.73 0.39
CA LYS A 13 0.57 11.55 1.26
C LYS A 13 -0.03 10.31 0.60
N ALA A 14 -1.22 10.42 0.02
CA ALA A 14 -1.86 9.30 -0.68
C ALA A 14 -1.01 8.84 -1.88
N LYS A 15 -0.55 9.79 -2.70
CA LYS A 15 0.31 9.53 -3.85
C LYS A 15 1.62 8.83 -3.45
N TYR A 16 2.39 9.40 -2.54
CA TYR A 16 3.65 8.81 -2.09
C TYR A 16 3.48 7.43 -1.44
N THR A 17 2.35 7.19 -0.75
CA THR A 17 2.03 5.88 -0.18
C THR A 17 1.74 4.85 -1.28
N GLN A 18 0.98 5.22 -2.30
CA GLN A 18 0.72 4.37 -3.46
C GLN A 18 2.01 4.07 -4.23
N ASP A 19 2.86 5.07 -4.43
CA ASP A 19 4.15 4.94 -5.11
C ASP A 19 5.10 4.03 -4.32
N LEU A 20 5.13 4.16 -2.99
CA LEU A 20 5.92 3.27 -2.13
C LEU A 20 5.44 1.82 -2.24
N ASN A 21 4.11 1.60 -2.23
CA ASN A 21 3.54 0.27 -2.40
C ASN A 21 3.93 -0.34 -3.76
N SER A 22 3.93 0.48 -4.82
CA SER A 22 4.32 0.07 -6.17
C SER A 22 5.82 -0.26 -6.24
N TYR A 23 6.68 0.57 -5.62
CA TYR A 23 8.12 0.34 -5.53
C TYR A 23 8.46 -0.94 -4.77
N LEU A 24 7.81 -1.20 -3.63
CA LEU A 24 8.00 -2.42 -2.84
C LEU A 24 7.57 -3.68 -3.59
N GLN A 25 6.58 -3.57 -4.48
CA GLN A 25 6.09 -4.67 -5.33
C GLN A 25 6.94 -4.93 -6.58
N LYS A 26 7.93 -4.07 -6.92
CA LYS A 26 8.86 -4.34 -8.04
C LYS A 26 9.57 -5.69 -7.83
N ASN A 27 9.83 -6.43 -8.91
CA ASN A 27 10.57 -7.70 -8.89
C ASN A 27 12.08 -7.48 -8.71
N SER A 28 12.47 -6.84 -7.61
CA SER A 28 13.85 -6.60 -7.18
C SER A 28 14.03 -7.23 -5.81
N HIS A 29 15.19 -7.85 -5.57
CA HIS A 29 15.56 -8.41 -4.27
C HIS A 29 16.01 -7.33 -3.29
N ASN A 30 16.36 -6.14 -3.77
CA ASN A 30 16.81 -5.02 -2.96
C ASN A 30 15.81 -3.86 -3.03
N ILE A 31 15.75 -3.08 -1.95
CA ILE A 31 15.13 -1.76 -1.93
C ILE A 31 16.13 -0.71 -1.49
N SER A 32 15.97 0.48 -2.04
CA SER A 32 16.73 1.67 -1.71
C SER A 32 15.77 2.80 -1.36
N ALA A 33 15.89 3.30 -0.13
CA ALA A 33 15.16 4.50 0.26
C ALA A 33 15.56 5.72 -0.59
N ARG A 34 16.81 5.75 -1.08
CA ARG A 34 17.30 6.79 -1.99
C ARG A 34 16.69 6.69 -3.38
N GLU A 35 16.61 5.49 -3.95
CA GLU A 35 16.00 5.26 -5.26
C GLU A 35 14.50 5.63 -5.21
N TYR A 36 13.78 5.15 -4.19
CA TYR A 36 12.38 5.51 -3.99
C TYR A 36 12.17 7.03 -3.91
N ALA A 37 12.98 7.73 -3.11
CA ALA A 37 12.87 9.18 -3.03
C ALA A 37 13.17 9.86 -4.37
N ASN A 38 14.19 9.40 -5.09
CA ASN A 38 14.60 9.98 -6.37
C ASN A 38 13.53 9.81 -7.46
N ASP A 39 12.91 8.64 -7.51
CA ASP A 39 11.96 8.27 -8.57
C ASP A 39 10.56 8.83 -8.33
N TYR A 40 10.13 8.96 -7.06
CA TYR A 40 8.72 9.19 -6.73
C TYR A 40 8.42 10.47 -5.94
N MET A 41 9.42 11.12 -5.33
CA MET A 41 9.21 12.36 -4.56
C MET A 41 9.58 13.61 -5.36
N GLU A 42 8.96 14.74 -5.02
CA GLU A 42 9.39 16.06 -5.50
C GLU A 42 10.67 16.51 -4.80
N THR A 43 11.48 17.36 -5.45
CA THR A 43 12.79 17.82 -4.94
C THR A 43 12.72 18.37 -3.51
N ALA A 44 11.72 19.19 -3.19
CA ALA A 44 11.54 19.76 -1.86
C ALA A 44 11.22 18.70 -0.78
N ASP A 45 10.59 17.59 -1.17
CA ASP A 45 10.24 16.49 -0.27
C ASP A 45 11.36 15.47 -0.16
N LYS A 46 12.17 15.28 -1.20
CA LYS A 46 13.40 14.47 -1.17
C LYS A 46 14.33 14.95 -0.06
N GLU A 47 14.52 16.26 0.07
CA GLU A 47 15.37 16.84 1.12
C GLU A 47 14.81 16.60 2.53
N LYS A 48 13.48 16.76 2.70
CA LYS A 48 12.81 16.48 3.98
C LYS A 48 12.90 15.01 4.35
N TYR A 49 12.65 14.13 3.40
CA TYR A 49 12.76 12.68 3.57
C TYR A 49 14.21 12.28 3.89
N GLY A 50 15.18 12.88 3.18
CA GLY A 50 16.60 12.67 3.41
C GLY A 50 17.04 13.05 4.82
N ARG A 51 16.61 14.22 5.31
CA ARG A 51 16.83 14.66 6.70
C ARG A 51 16.21 13.70 7.71
N TYR A 52 14.94 13.32 7.50
CA TYR A 52 14.24 12.38 8.37
C TYR A 52 14.98 11.03 8.48
N LEU A 53 15.48 10.49 7.37
CA LEU A 53 16.23 9.23 7.40
C LEU A 53 17.56 9.37 8.15
N LYS A 54 18.26 10.51 7.97
CA LYS A 54 19.50 10.81 8.68
C LYS A 54 19.29 10.94 10.20
N GLU A 55 18.22 11.61 10.62
CA GLU A 55 17.83 11.74 12.04
C GLU A 55 17.50 10.39 12.69
N LYS A 56 17.02 9.43 11.90
CA LYS A 56 16.70 8.08 12.36
C LYS A 56 17.87 7.09 12.24
N ASP A 57 19.07 7.58 11.93
CA ASP A 57 20.27 6.78 11.65
C ASP A 57 20.01 5.65 10.63
N PHE A 58 19.09 5.91 9.69
CA PHE A 58 18.71 4.94 8.68
C PHE A 58 19.65 5.05 7.49
N ARG A 59 20.31 3.94 7.15
CA ARG A 59 21.23 3.90 6.00
C ARG A 59 20.45 4.09 4.71
N MET A 60 20.83 5.10 3.92
CA MET A 60 20.32 5.33 2.56
C MET A 60 20.94 4.38 1.52
N SER A 61 21.44 3.22 1.93
CA SER A 61 21.97 2.19 1.04
C SER A 61 20.88 1.22 0.61
N GLU A 62 21.15 0.46 -0.44
CA GLU A 62 20.34 -0.71 -0.77
C GLU A 62 20.38 -1.73 0.35
N PHE A 63 19.24 -2.36 0.63
CA PHE A 63 19.12 -3.47 1.56
C PHE A 63 18.20 -4.54 0.99
N PRO A 64 18.44 -5.82 1.33
CA PRO A 64 17.58 -6.91 0.86
C PRO A 64 16.16 -6.71 1.38
N LYS A 65 15.19 -6.97 0.51
CA LYS A 65 13.77 -6.96 0.85
C LYS A 65 13.49 -8.09 1.83
N ASP A 66 12.96 -7.75 3.00
CA ASP A 66 12.29 -8.71 3.86
C ASP A 66 10.92 -9.03 3.24
N LEU A 67 10.89 -10.02 2.35
CA LEU A 67 9.70 -10.40 1.60
C LEU A 67 8.58 -10.84 2.54
N ASP A 68 8.90 -11.54 3.63
CA ASP A 68 7.90 -12.01 4.60
C ASP A 68 7.22 -10.83 5.31
N TYR A 69 7.98 -9.83 5.75
CA TYR A 69 7.44 -8.64 6.40
C TYR A 69 6.68 -7.71 5.43
N ILE A 70 7.20 -7.56 4.20
CA ILE A 70 6.58 -6.76 3.13
C ILE A 70 5.24 -7.38 2.72
N GLU A 71 5.20 -8.70 2.50
CA GLU A 71 3.95 -9.39 2.17
C GLU A 71 2.93 -9.34 3.30
N ALA A 72 3.38 -9.39 4.56
CA ALA A 72 2.51 -9.29 5.73
C ALA A 72 1.86 -7.91 5.88
N LYS A 73 2.53 -6.83 5.44
CA LYS A 73 2.06 -5.44 5.61
C LYS A 73 1.37 -4.81 4.40
N ILE A 74 1.73 -5.21 3.19
CA ILE A 74 1.23 -4.54 1.97
C ILE A 74 -0.12 -5.09 1.50
N LYS A 75 -0.50 -6.28 1.94
CA LYS A 75 -1.56 -7.01 1.24
C LYS A 75 -2.98 -6.57 1.58
N THR A 76 -3.34 -5.61 2.43
CA THR A 76 -4.79 -5.40 2.70
C THR A 76 -5.48 -4.51 1.65
N ILE A 77 -6.51 -5.03 0.99
CA ILE A 77 -7.48 -4.28 0.18
C ILE A 77 -8.75 -4.13 1.01
N THR A 78 -9.26 -2.91 1.08
CA THR A 78 -10.56 -2.59 1.65
C THR A 78 -11.46 -2.04 0.56
N MET A 79 -12.57 -2.72 0.30
CA MET A 79 -13.65 -2.26 -0.57
C MET A 79 -14.81 -1.81 0.30
N VAL A 80 -15.22 -0.55 0.17
CA VAL A 80 -16.35 0.04 0.90
C VAL A 80 -17.48 0.31 -0.08
N PHE A 81 -18.65 -0.21 0.23
CA PHE A 81 -19.88 0.02 -0.53
C PHE A 81 -20.61 1.23 0.03
N THR A 82 -21.46 1.84 -0.79
CA THR A 82 -22.27 3.00 -0.41
C THR A 82 -23.35 2.69 0.64
N ASN A 83 -23.64 1.41 0.88
CA ASN A 83 -24.60 0.93 1.87
C ASN A 83 -23.93 0.52 3.20
N ASP A 84 -22.78 1.10 3.52
CA ASP A 84 -22.01 0.87 4.75
C ASP A 84 -21.48 -0.57 4.95
N ILE A 85 -21.54 -1.42 3.92
CA ILE A 85 -20.88 -2.72 3.91
C ILE A 85 -19.42 -2.55 3.46
N SER A 86 -18.51 -3.30 4.09
CA SER A 86 -17.12 -3.35 3.65
C SER A 86 -16.61 -4.78 3.54
N ILE A 87 -15.78 -5.02 2.52
CA ILE A 87 -15.05 -6.27 2.31
C ILE A 87 -13.56 -5.97 2.48
N VAL A 88 -12.94 -6.64 3.45
CA VAL A 88 -11.51 -6.52 3.73
C VAL A 88 -10.83 -7.85 3.41
N GLY A 89 -9.80 -7.83 2.56
CA GLY A 89 -9.09 -9.04 2.18
C GLY A 89 -7.66 -8.78 1.74
N LYS A 90 -6.88 -9.85 1.57
CA LYS A 90 -5.49 -9.72 1.10
C LYS A 90 -5.45 -9.58 -0.43
N LYS A 91 -4.69 -8.65 -1.04
CA LYS A 91 -4.56 -8.39 -2.48
C LYS A 91 -4.43 -9.68 -3.30
N GLY A 92 -3.58 -10.61 -2.87
CA GLY A 92 -3.39 -11.89 -3.57
C GLY A 92 -4.52 -12.93 -3.41
N THR A 93 -5.39 -12.79 -2.41
CA THR A 93 -6.56 -13.68 -2.19
C THR A 93 -7.88 -13.01 -2.53
N PHE A 94 -7.94 -11.68 -2.54
CA PHE A 94 -9.14 -10.89 -2.77
C PHE A 94 -9.67 -11.16 -4.18
N GLU A 95 -8.81 -11.02 -5.19
CA GLU A 95 -9.17 -11.29 -6.59
C GLU A 95 -9.55 -12.76 -6.85
N LYS A 96 -9.07 -13.69 -6.02
CA LYS A 96 -9.40 -15.13 -6.14
C LYS A 96 -10.72 -15.50 -5.48
N ASN A 97 -11.08 -14.83 -4.39
CA ASN A 97 -12.20 -15.20 -3.53
C ASN A 97 -13.39 -14.26 -3.64
N VAL A 98 -13.23 -13.12 -4.31
CA VAL A 98 -14.25 -12.09 -4.50
C VAL A 98 -14.46 -11.87 -6.00
N LYS A 99 -15.67 -12.16 -6.47
CA LYS A 99 -16.10 -11.84 -7.84
C LYS A 99 -16.86 -10.52 -7.81
N LEU A 100 -16.46 -9.58 -8.66
CA LEU A 100 -17.10 -8.28 -8.81
C LEU A 100 -17.81 -8.22 -10.17
N GLU A 101 -19.08 -7.84 -10.16
CA GLU A 101 -19.89 -7.67 -11.36
C GLU A 101 -20.53 -6.27 -11.33
N ASN A 102 -20.25 -5.46 -12.36
CA ASN A 102 -20.94 -4.19 -12.52
C ASN A 102 -22.33 -4.44 -13.12
N GLN A 103 -23.34 -3.79 -12.55
CA GLN A 103 -24.72 -3.89 -12.98
C GLN A 103 -25.09 -2.72 -13.91
N GLN A 104 -26.17 -2.90 -14.68
CA GLN A 104 -26.62 -1.92 -15.67
C GLN A 104 -27.10 -0.60 -15.03
N ASP A 105 -27.46 -0.62 -13.76
CA ASP A 105 -27.90 0.54 -12.97
C ASP A 105 -26.73 1.31 -12.32
N GLY A 106 -25.48 0.91 -12.60
CA GLY A 106 -24.29 1.53 -12.02
C GLY A 106 -23.92 1.01 -10.63
N THR A 107 -24.65 0.02 -10.10
CA THR A 107 -24.28 -0.65 -8.85
C THR A 107 -23.24 -1.74 -9.09
N THR A 108 -22.53 -2.15 -8.04
CA THR A 108 -21.55 -3.25 -8.08
C THR A 108 -22.02 -4.38 -7.18
N LYS A 109 -22.16 -5.57 -7.75
CA LYS A 109 -22.38 -6.81 -7.01
C LYS A 109 -21.03 -7.44 -6.66
N ALA A 110 -20.83 -7.76 -5.38
CA ALA A 110 -19.70 -8.57 -4.93
C ALA A 110 -20.17 -9.93 -4.41
N GLU A 111 -19.55 -10.99 -4.89
CA GLU A 111 -19.86 -12.37 -4.51
C GLU A 111 -18.63 -13.02 -3.88
N ILE A 112 -18.79 -13.56 -2.67
CA ILE A 112 -17.73 -14.21 -1.89
C ILE A 112 -18.05 -15.69 -1.77
N ILE A 113 -17.18 -16.56 -2.32
CA ILE A 113 -17.31 -18.01 -2.21
C ILE A 113 -16.38 -18.51 -1.10
N SER A 114 -16.93 -18.78 0.09
CA SER A 114 -16.15 -19.26 1.23
C SER A 114 -17.02 -19.95 2.29
N THR A 115 -16.37 -20.54 3.30
CA THR A 115 -17.02 -21.05 4.51
C THR A 115 -16.92 -20.02 5.63
N VAL A 116 -18.03 -19.79 6.34
CA VAL A 116 -18.05 -18.87 7.48
C VAL A 116 -17.24 -19.45 8.62
N LYS A 117 -16.16 -18.76 9.01
CA LYS A 117 -15.29 -19.18 10.11
C LYS A 117 -15.77 -18.73 11.49
N MET A 118 -16.33 -17.52 11.58
CA MET A 118 -16.77 -16.88 12.81
C MET A 118 -17.67 -15.69 12.47
N VAL A 119 -18.70 -15.45 13.28
CA VAL A 119 -19.46 -14.19 13.32
C VAL A 119 -19.26 -13.59 14.71
N ARG A 120 -19.04 -12.28 14.79
CA ARG A 120 -18.90 -11.55 16.05
C ARG A 120 -20.01 -10.51 16.15
#